data_AF-A0A3L7U2W4-F1
#
_entry.id   AF-A0A3L7U2W4-F1
#
_cell.length_a   1.000
_cell.length_b   1.000
_cell.length_c   1.000
_cell.angle_alpha   90.00
_cell.angle_beta   90.00
_cell.angle_gamma   90.00
#
_symmetry.space_group_name_H-M   'P 1'
#
loop_
_entity.id
_entity.type
_entity.pdbx_description
1 polymer ?
#
loop_
_entity_poly.entity_id
_entity_poly.type
_entity_poly.pdbx_seq_one_letter_code
_entity_poly.pdbx_strand_id
1 'polypeptide(L)'
;MVVMTYLTLDRIFRGSVGVEQLRGPVGIVHLGSRVVDRGAMYLVFFLAMISVNLAVLNFLPLPIVDGGLFLYLIYEHVTGRAPSLKFQNAATMVGLLLLGSLFLFTFYNDVMRLFSGG
;
A
#
# COMPACT_ATOMS: atom_id res chain seq x y z
N MET A 1 10.02 9.92 -8.74
CA MET A 1 8.75 9.34 -8.24
C MET A 1 8.93 8.67 -6.89
N VAL A 2 9.88 7.74 -6.74
CA VAL A 2 10.18 7.04 -5.47
C VAL A 2 10.31 7.98 -4.25
N VAL A 3 11.11 9.04 -4.34
CA VAL A 3 11.30 10.01 -3.24
C VAL A 3 9.98 10.70 -2.85
N MET A 4 9.13 11.03 -3.82
CA MET A 4 7.81 11.64 -3.53
C MET A 4 6.86 10.66 -2.87
N THR A 5 6.93 9.37 -3.20
CA THR A 5 6.16 8.32 -2.53
C THR A 5 6.57 8.23 -1.05
N TYR A 6 7.86 8.22 -0.75
CA TYR A 6 8.36 8.22 0.64
C TYR A 6 7.93 9.46 1.42
N LEU A 7 8.03 10.66 0.84
CA LEU A 7 7.59 11.89 1.48
C LEU A 7 6.07 11.89 1.76
N THR A 8 5.28 11.30 0.86
CA THR A 8 3.84 11.16 1.05
C THR A 8 3.52 10.20 2.20
N LEU A 9 4.24 9.08 2.30
CA LEU A 9 4.10 8.14 3.42
C LEU A 9 4.43 8.81 4.76
N ASP A 10 5.56 9.53 4.85
CA ASP A 10 5.93 10.27 6.07
C ASP A 10 4.86 11.30 6.45
N ARG A 11 4.29 12.00 5.48
CA ARG A 11 3.18 12.95 5.72
C ARG A 11 1.90 12.29 6.21
N ILE A 12 1.59 11.08 5.73
CA ILE A 12 0.47 10.26 6.23
C ILE A 12 0.72 9.88 7.69
N PHE A 13 1.93 9.42 8.03
CA PHE A 13 2.30 9.12 9.43
C PHE A 13 2.23 10.35 10.35
N ARG A 14 2.54 11.54 9.83
CA ARG A 14 2.43 12.81 10.56
C ARG A 14 1.01 13.39 10.60
N GLY A 15 0.02 12.73 9.99
CA GLY A 15 -1.37 13.22 9.94
C GLY A 15 -1.57 14.49 9.09
N SER A 16 -0.59 14.86 8.27
CA SER A 16 -0.61 16.06 7.43
C SER A 16 -1.24 15.85 6.05
N VAL A 17 -1.62 14.61 5.74
CA VAL A 17 -2.37 14.21 4.54
C VAL A 17 -3.79 13.90 4.98
N GLY A 18 -4.74 14.66 4.46
CA GLY A 18 -6.16 14.43 4.72
C GLY A 18 -6.57 13.03 4.29
N VAL A 19 -7.40 12.38 5.09
CA VAL A 19 -7.94 11.05 4.81
C VAL A 19 -8.63 11.01 3.44
N GLU A 20 -9.17 12.14 2.98
CA GLU A 20 -9.83 12.29 1.68
C GLU A 20 -8.87 12.10 0.49
N GLN A 21 -7.56 12.23 0.69
CA GLN A 21 -6.54 12.10 -0.34
C GLN A 21 -6.10 10.64 -0.55
N LEU A 22 -6.41 9.75 0.39
CA LEU A 22 -6.18 8.32 0.25
C LEU A 22 -7.29 7.71 -0.62
N ARG A 23 -6.91 7.25 -1.82
CA ARG A 23 -7.82 6.48 -2.69
C ARG A 23 -7.59 5.00 -2.47
N GLY A 24 -8.68 4.28 -2.23
CA GLY A 24 -8.67 2.83 -2.18
C GLY A 24 -8.72 2.19 -3.57
N PRO A 25 -8.93 0.86 -3.62
CA PRO A 25 -8.97 0.09 -4.87
C PRO A 25 -10.04 0.61 -5.85
N VAL A 26 -11.20 1.01 -5.33
CA VAL A 26 -12.32 1.49 -6.15
C VAL A 26 -11.96 2.83 -6.77
N GLY A 27 -11.34 3.73 -6.01
CA GLY A 27 -10.84 5.01 -6.50
C GLY A 27 -9.74 4.84 -7.56
N ILE A 28 -8.88 3.82 -7.43
CA ILE A 28 -7.86 3.49 -8.44
C ILE A 28 -8.51 3.00 -9.74
N VAL A 29 -9.49 2.09 -9.66
CA VAL A 29 -10.23 1.60 -10.84
C VAL A 29 -10.97 2.74 -11.53
N HIS A 30 -11.63 3.62 -10.78
CA HIS A 30 -12.34 4.79 -11.31
C HIS A 30 -11.41 5.80 -11.99
N LEU A 31 -10.20 6.00 -11.48
CA LEU A 31 -9.19 6.80 -12.18
C LEU A 31 -8.68 6.08 -13.43
N GLY A 32 -8.44 4.78 -13.33
CA GLY A 32 -7.99 3.94 -14.43
C GLY A 32 -8.95 3.97 -15.61
N SER A 33 -10.26 3.88 -15.38
CA SER A 33 -11.26 3.94 -16.45
C SER A 33 -11.17 5.23 -17.26
N ARG A 34 -11.00 6.38 -16.59
CA ARG A 34 -10.80 7.68 -17.26
C ARG A 34 -9.46 7.80 -18.00
N VAL A 35 -8.44 7.05 -17.58
CA VAL A 35 -7.12 7.03 -18.24
C VAL A 35 -7.15 6.17 -19.49
N VAL A 36 -7.93 5.07 -19.49
CA VAL A 36 -8.12 4.21 -20.68
C VAL A 36 -8.64 5.04 -21.86
N ASP A 37 -9.59 5.95 -21.61
CA ASP A 37 -10.16 6.83 -22.64
C ASP A 37 -9.13 7.80 -23.27
N ARG A 38 -7.99 8.02 -22.61
CA ARG A 38 -6.89 8.87 -23.14
C ARG A 38 -5.93 8.12 -24.05
N GLY A 39 -6.03 6.79 -24.12
CA GLY A 39 -5.23 5.93 -24.99
C GLY A 39 -4.17 5.09 -24.27
N ALA A 40 -3.66 4.07 -24.98
CA ALA A 40 -2.81 3.02 -24.42
C ALA A 40 -1.51 3.54 -23.78
N MET A 41 -0.89 4.58 -24.34
CA MET A 41 0.33 5.16 -23.78
C MET A 41 0.12 5.74 -22.37
N TYR A 42 -1.02 6.41 -22.14
CA TYR A 42 -1.37 6.94 -20.82
C TYR A 42 -1.70 5.82 -19.83
N LEU A 43 -2.34 4.74 -20.29
CA LEU A 43 -2.60 3.57 -19.46
C LEU A 43 -1.29 2.91 -18.99
N VAL A 44 -0.32 2.72 -19.89
CA VAL A 44 1.00 2.17 -19.53
C VAL A 44 1.70 3.06 -18.51
N PHE A 45 1.64 4.39 -18.69
CA PHE A 45 2.23 5.33 -17.73
C PHE A 45 1.54 5.29 -16.36
N PHE A 46 0.20 5.19 -16.34
CA PHE A 46 -0.57 5.05 -15.11
C PHE A 46 -0.25 3.74 -14.37
N LEU A 47 -0.16 2.62 -15.10
CA LEU A 47 0.25 1.34 -14.53
C LEU A 47 1.68 1.39 -14.00
N ALA A 48 2.62 2.00 -14.74
CA ALA A 48 3.99 2.19 -14.28
C ALA A 48 4.04 3.03 -12.99
N MET A 49 3.21 4.07 -12.89
CA MET A 49 3.08 4.86 -11.66
C MET A 49 2.59 4.02 -10.49
N ILE A 50 1.56 3.19 -10.69
CA ILE A 50 1.06 2.26 -9.66
C ILE A 50 2.17 1.28 -9.25
N SER A 51 2.86 0.66 -10.21
CA SER A 51 3.94 -0.30 -9.95
C SER A 51 5.07 0.31 -9.11
N VAL A 52 5.49 1.55 -9.39
CA VAL A 52 6.51 2.23 -8.57
C VAL A 52 6.02 2.47 -7.15
N ASN A 53 4.77 2.88 -6.96
CA ASN A 53 4.21 3.08 -5.62
C ASN A 53 4.09 1.74 -4.85
N LEU A 54 3.64 0.68 -5.52
CA LEU A 54 3.57 -0.67 -4.93
C LEU A 54 4.96 -1.20 -4.57
N ALA A 55 5.98 -0.95 -5.41
CA ALA A 55 7.35 -1.32 -5.07
C ALA A 55 7.79 -0.66 -3.75
N VAL A 56 7.57 0.65 -3.59
CA VAL A 56 7.90 1.37 -2.35
C VAL A 56 7.11 0.82 -1.14
N LEU A 57 5.82 0.54 -1.31
CA LEU A 57 5.00 -0.05 -0.25
C LEU A 57 5.47 -1.47 0.13
N ASN A 58 5.86 -2.29 -0.85
CA ASN A 58 6.38 -3.63 -0.60
C ASN A 58 7.74 -3.61 0.09
N PHE A 59 8.53 -2.54 -0.02
CA PHE A 59 9.76 -2.39 0.76
C PHE A 59 9.52 -1.96 2.21
N LEU A 60 8.29 -1.64 2.61
CA LEU A 60 7.99 -1.33 4.00
C LEU A 60 8.21 -2.55 4.90
N PRO A 61 8.64 -2.33 6.16
CA PRO A 61 8.89 -3.40 7.13
C PRO A 61 7.59 -3.99 7.70
N LEU A 62 6.69 -4.45 6.83
CA LEU A 62 5.39 -5.02 7.20
C LEU A 62 5.42 -6.55 7.03
N PRO A 63 5.09 -7.35 8.05
CA PRO A 63 5.21 -8.82 8.05
C PRO A 63 4.56 -9.57 6.88
N ILE A 64 3.54 -8.98 6.26
CA ILE A 64 2.72 -9.60 5.19
C ILE A 64 3.14 -9.17 3.77
N VAL A 65 4.03 -8.18 3.65
CA VAL A 65 4.59 -7.75 2.36
C VAL A 65 6.05 -8.16 2.24
N ASP A 66 6.60 -8.12 1.02
CA ASP A 66 7.96 -8.60 0.69
C ASP A 66 9.04 -8.05 1.63
N GLY A 67 8.93 -6.79 2.06
CA GLY A 67 9.86 -6.12 2.97
C GLY A 67 9.87 -6.71 4.38
N GLY A 68 8.74 -7.23 4.87
CA GLY A 68 8.71 -7.97 6.14
C GLY A 68 9.44 -9.31 6.05
N LEU A 69 9.27 -10.02 4.94
CA LEU A 69 10.04 -11.25 4.69
C LEU A 69 11.53 -10.95 4.60
N PHE A 70 11.90 -9.87 3.90
CA PHE A 70 13.28 -9.42 3.80
C PHE A 70 13.89 -9.10 5.18
N LEU A 71 13.11 -8.50 6.10
CA LEU A 71 13.55 -8.29 7.47
C LEU A 71 13.78 -9.60 8.24
N TYR A 72 12.93 -10.62 8.05
CA TYR A 72 13.15 -11.93 8.67
C TYR A 72 14.45 -12.56 8.18
N LEU A 73 14.75 -12.44 6.89
CA LEU A 73 16.01 -12.93 6.32
C LEU A 73 17.22 -12.16 6.84
N ILE A 74 17.14 -10.84 6.95
CA ILE A 74 18.21 -10.03 7.57
C ILE A 74 18.41 -10.46 9.03
N TYR A 75 17.31 -10.59 9.78
CA TYR A 75 17.35 -11.01 11.17
C TYR A 75 18.01 -12.38 11.32
N GLU A 76 17.63 -13.36 10.49
CA GLU A 76 18.20 -14.69 10.48
C GLU A 76 19.69 -14.66 10.11
N HIS A 77 20.08 -13.85 9.14
CA HIS A 77 21.48 -13.69 8.73
C HIS A 77 22.34 -13.11 9.87
N VAL A 78 21.83 -12.11 10.60
CA VAL A 78 22.55 -11.46 11.70
C VAL A 78 22.58 -12.32 12.97
N THR A 79 21.48 -13.00 13.30
CA THR A 79 21.36 -13.77 14.55
C THR A 79 21.72 -15.25 14.40
N GLY A 80 21.87 -15.75 13.17
CA GLY A 80 22.10 -17.15 12.86
C GLY A 80 20.94 -18.07 13.20
N ARG A 81 19.75 -17.53 13.51
CA ARG A 81 18.56 -18.27 13.93
C ARG A 81 17.32 -17.73 13.26
N ALA A 82 16.55 -18.63 12.63
CA ALA A 82 15.26 -18.26 12.07
C ALA A 82 14.31 -17.73 13.17
N PRO A 83 13.49 -16.70 12.88
CA PRO A 83 12.45 -16.25 13.79
C PRO A 83 11.47 -17.39 14.08
N SER A 84 11.01 -17.51 15.33
CA SER A 84 10.08 -18.58 15.69
C SER A 84 8.78 -18.51 14.86
N LEU A 85 8.24 -19.68 14.49
CA LEU A 85 6.96 -19.78 13.76
C LEU A 85 5.81 -19.05 14.48
N LYS A 86 5.78 -19.09 15.81
CA LYS A 86 4.78 -18.37 16.62
C LYS A 86 4.89 -16.86 16.43
N PHE A 87 6.10 -16.32 16.41
CA PHE A 87 6.33 -14.89 16.18
C PHE A 87 5.93 -14.48 14.77
N GLN A 88 6.35 -15.24 13.76
CA GLN A 88 5.99 -14.97 12.36
C GLN A 88 4.47 -14.97 12.17
N ASN A 89 3.77 -15.98 12.71
CA ASN A 89 2.31 -16.05 12.63
C ASN A 89 1.63 -14.87 13.32
N ALA A 90 2.10 -14.48 14.51
CA ALA A 90 1.55 -13.33 15.23
C ALA A 90 1.78 -12.03 14.45
N ALA A 91 2.98 -11.82 13.93
CA ALA A 91 3.33 -10.64 13.13
C ALA A 91 2.53 -10.56 11.83
N THR A 92 2.36 -11.68 11.13
CA THR A 92 1.50 -11.77 9.93
C THR A 92 0.04 -11.48 10.25
N MET A 93 -0.49 -12.01 11.36
CA MET A 93 -1.87 -11.74 11.77
C MET A 93 -2.08 -10.25 12.07
N VAL A 94 -1.15 -9.61 12.78
CA VAL A 94 -1.19 -8.17 13.05
C VAL A 94 -1.11 -7.37 11.74
N GLY A 95 -0.21 -7.75 10.83
CA GLY A 95 -0.08 -7.14 9.52
C GLY A 95 -1.35 -7.25 8.69
N LEU A 96 -1.99 -8.43 8.69
CA LEU A 96 -3.25 -8.69 8.00
C LEU A 96 -4.39 -7.84 8.57
N LEU A 97 -4.50 -7.74 9.90
CA LEU A 97 -5.52 -6.92 10.55
C LEU A 97 -5.33 -5.42 10.25
N LEU A 98 -4.09 -4.93 10.27
CA LEU A 98 -3.77 -3.55 9.91
C LEU A 98 -4.09 -3.25 8.44
N LEU A 99 -3.61 -4.08 7.50
CA LEU A 99 -3.89 -3.87 6.08
C LEU A 99 -5.37 -4.07 5.75
N GLY A 100 -6.01 -5.08 6.35
CA GLY A 100 -7.43 -5.37 6.18
C GLY A 100 -8.31 -4.24 6.68
N SER A 101 -8.00 -3.66 7.86
CA SER A 101 -8.72 -2.50 8.38
C SER A 101 -8.53 -1.26 7.49
N LEU A 102 -7.32 -0.99 7.02
CA LEU A 102 -7.05 0.10 6.07
C LEU A 102 -7.78 -0.11 4.74
N PHE A 103 -7.80 -1.34 4.22
CA PHE A 103 -8.53 -1.71 3.01
C PHE A 103 -10.03 -1.44 3.18
N LEU A 104 -10.64 -1.95 4.26
CA LEU A 104 -12.06 -1.74 4.55
C LEU A 104 -12.39 -0.25 4.69
N PHE A 105 -11.54 0.49 5.38
CA PHE A 105 -11.72 1.92 5.58
C PHE A 105 -11.64 2.71 4.27
N THR A 106 -10.59 2.49 3.46
CA THR A 106 -10.43 3.18 2.17
C THR A 106 -11.50 2.76 1.17
N PHE A 107 -11.90 1.48 1.17
CA PHE A 107 -13.00 0.98 0.36
C PHE A 107 -14.33 1.65 0.74
N TYR A 108 -14.65 1.71 2.03
CA TYR A 108 -15.86 2.40 2.52
C TYR A 108 -15.88 3.88 2.11
N ASN A 109 -14.74 4.58 2.28
CA ASN A 109 -14.63 5.98 1.89
C ASN A 109 -14.77 6.19 0.38
N ASP A 110 -14.15 5.33 -0.45
CA ASP A 110 -14.29 5.38 -1.90
C ASP A 110 -15.74 5.17 -2.34
N VAL A 111 -16.41 4.16 -1.77
CA VAL A 111 -17.80 3.84 -2.07
C VAL A 111 -18.72 5.00 -1.68
N MET A 112 -18.54 5.55 -0.48
CA MET A 112 -19.32 6.71 -0.02
C MET A 112 -19.11 7.93 -0.93
N ARG A 113 -17.88 8.16 -1.40
CA ARG A 113 -17.57 9.24 -2.34
C ARG A 113 -18.25 9.05 -3.71
N LEU A 114 -18.38 7.82 -4.19
CA LEU A 114 -19.11 7.53 -5.43
C LEU A 114 -20.61 7.78 -5.29
N PHE A 115 -21.21 7.42 -4.14
CA PHE A 115 -22.64 7.61 -3.89
C PHE A 115 -23.02 9.05 -3.51
N SER A 116 -22.14 9.78 -2.83
CA SER A 116 -22.39 11.16 -2.43
C SER A 116 -22.28 12.19 -3.57
N GLY A 117 -21.96 11.74 -4.79
CA GLY A 117 -21.90 12.60 -5.97
C GLY A 117 -20.75 13.60 -5.88
N GLY A 118 -19.55 13.17 -6.25
CA GLY A 118 -18.48 14.10 -6.62
C GLY A 118 -18.77 14.79 -7.94
#